data_AF-A0A369M990-F1
#
_entry.id   AF-A0A369M990-F1
#
_cell.length_a   1.000
_cell.length_b   1.000
_cell.length_c   1.000
_cell.angle_alpha   90.00
_cell.angle_beta   90.00
_cell.angle_gamma   90.00
#
_symmetry.space_group_name_H-M   'P 1'
#
loop_
_entity.id
_entity.type
_entity.pdbx_description
1 polymer ?
#
loop_
_entity_poly.entity_id
_entity_poly.type
_entity_poly.pdbx_seq_one_letter_code
_entity_poly.pdbx_strand_id
1 'polypeptide(L)'
;MRNVLLSGVGGQGTVLAAKVLAQAAQDKGWQVRTAETIGMAQRGGNVVSHVRMGDAGEEVFAPLLAEGTADLVIAFEPAEAARVLPFLAADGLLVTATTAIQPVTAALSDKPYRAD
;
A
#
# COMPACT_ATOMS: atom_id res chain seq x y z
N MET A 1 -3.08 16.15 6.73
CA MET A 1 -2.20 14.96 6.75
C MET A 1 -2.87 13.94 5.87
N ARG A 2 -2.16 13.42 4.88
CA ARG A 2 -2.69 12.47 3.91
C ARG A 2 -1.86 11.19 3.91
N ASN A 3 -2.51 10.10 4.27
CA ASN A 3 -1.96 8.78 4.47
C ASN A 3 -2.46 7.85 3.35
N VAL A 4 -1.54 7.40 2.50
CA VAL A 4 -1.85 6.46 1.43
C VAL A 4 -1.06 5.18 1.64
N LEU A 5 -1.77 4.06 1.56
CA LEU A 5 -1.18 2.73 1.61
C LEU A 5 -1.34 2.06 0.25
N LEU A 6 -0.26 1.52 -0.29
CA LEU A 6 -0.29 0.75 -1.52
C LEU A 6 0.07 -0.70 -1.21
N SER A 7 -0.70 -1.66 -1.70
CA SER A 7 -0.40 -3.09 -1.52
C SER A 7 -0.50 -3.86 -2.83
N GLY A 8 0.20 -4.99 -2.91
CA GLY A 8 0.09 -5.86 -4.07
C GLY A 8 1.11 -7.00 -4.03
N VAL A 9 1.18 -7.70 -5.14
CA VAL A 9 2.13 -8.77 -5.40
C VAL A 9 3.34 -8.20 -6.13
N GLY A 10 4.52 -8.71 -5.80
CA GLY A 10 5.73 -8.24 -6.45
C GLY A 10 5.72 -8.46 -7.96
N GLY A 11 6.24 -7.46 -8.69
CA GLY A 11 6.15 -7.38 -10.15
C GLY A 11 5.02 -6.48 -10.66
N GLN A 12 4.04 -6.10 -9.84
CA GLN A 12 2.91 -5.25 -10.25
C GLN A 12 3.22 -3.74 -10.27
N GLY A 13 4.41 -3.32 -9.85
CA GLY A 13 4.79 -1.91 -9.84
C GLY A 13 4.30 -1.10 -8.62
N THR A 14 3.84 -1.74 -7.54
CA THR A 14 3.36 -1.08 -6.30
C THR A 14 4.36 -0.04 -5.75
N VAL A 15 5.64 -0.40 -5.66
CA VAL A 15 6.71 0.52 -5.20
C VAL A 15 6.92 1.68 -6.16
N LEU A 16 6.80 1.44 -7.47
CA LEU A 16 6.91 2.51 -8.47
C LEU A 16 5.74 3.48 -8.33
N ALA A 17 4.52 2.98 -8.18
CA ALA A 17 3.34 3.82 -7.96
C ALA A 17 3.48 4.68 -6.69
N ALA A 18 3.99 4.10 -5.60
CA ALA A 18 4.26 4.82 -4.36
C ALA A 18 5.28 5.96 -4.57
N LYS A 19 6.36 5.70 -5.31
CA LYS A 19 7.38 6.70 -5.65
C LYS A 19 6.83 7.82 -6.53
N VAL A 20 6.02 7.48 -7.54
CA VAL A 20 5.37 8.48 -8.41
C VAL A 20 4.44 9.39 -7.60
N LEU A 21 3.63 8.81 -6.71
CA LEU A 21 2.78 9.57 -5.81
C LEU A 21 3.59 10.48 -4.89
N ALA A 22 4.63 9.94 -4.26
CA ALA A 22 5.50 10.70 -3.35
C ALA A 22 6.23 11.85 -4.07
N GLN A 23 6.67 11.65 -5.31
CA GLN A 23 7.28 12.70 -6.11
C GLN A 23 6.27 13.79 -6.46
N ALA A 24 5.07 13.41 -6.92
CA ALA A 24 4.02 14.37 -7.24
C ALA A 24 3.59 15.22 -6.02
N ALA A 25 3.62 14.65 -4.81
CA ALA A 25 3.37 15.38 -3.57
C ALA A 25 4.54 16.31 -3.20
N GLN A 26 5.79 15.87 -3.36
CA GLN A 26 6.96 16.73 -3.17
C GLN A 26 6.98 17.92 -4.14
N ASP A 27 6.59 17.70 -5.40
CA ASP A 27 6.52 18.76 -6.42
C ASP A 27 5.45 19.83 -6.07
N LYS A 28 4.46 19.48 -5.24
CA LYS A 28 3.49 20.41 -4.66
C LYS A 28 4.01 21.16 -3.42
N GLY A 29 5.25 20.88 -2.99
CA GLY A 29 5.85 21.43 -1.78
C GLY A 29 5.42 20.75 -0.48
N TRP A 30 4.80 19.57 -0.54
CA TRP A 30 4.39 18.83 0.66
C TRP A 30 5.57 18.11 1.29
N GLN A 31 5.56 17.97 2.63
CA GLN A 31 6.53 17.12 3.30
C GLN A 31 6.11 15.66 3.19
N VAL A 32 6.97 14.80 2.64
CA VAL A 32 6.64 13.40 2.34
C VAL A 32 7.64 12.46 2.99
N ARG A 33 7.15 11.36 3.58
CA ARG A 33 7.97 10.21 3.96
C ARG A 33 7.34 8.93 3.46
N THR A 34 8.16 8.02 2.94
CA THR A 34 7.73 6.70 2.48
C THR A 34 8.46 5.59 3.21
N ALA A 35 7.83 4.43 3.28
CA ALA A 35 8.48 3.19 3.72
C ALA A 35 7.86 2.01 2.98
N GLU A 36 8.70 1.14 2.46
CA GLU A 36 8.26 -0.01 1.68
C GLU A 36 8.76 -1.32 2.29
N THR A 37 7.86 -2.28 2.43
CA THR A 37 8.18 -3.66 2.78
C THR A 37 8.20 -4.48 1.51
N ILE A 38 9.40 -4.86 1.07
CA ILE A 38 9.65 -5.52 -0.23
C ILE A 38 10.21 -6.95 -0.12
N GLY A 39 10.25 -7.55 1.08
CA GLY A 39 11.01 -8.78 1.39
C GLY A 39 10.95 -9.88 0.33
N MET A 40 9.89 -10.69 0.30
CA MET A 40 9.70 -11.73 -0.72
C MET A 40 9.12 -11.19 -2.05
N ALA A 41 8.94 -9.87 -2.19
CA ALA A 41 8.32 -9.25 -3.37
C ALA A 41 8.98 -9.70 -4.68
N GLN A 42 10.31 -9.74 -4.73
CA GLN A 42 11.04 -10.15 -5.94
C GLN A 42 10.73 -11.58 -6.40
N ARG A 43 10.13 -12.41 -5.55
CA ARG A 43 9.66 -13.77 -5.85
C ARG A 43 8.13 -13.88 -5.77
N GLY A 44 7.39 -12.83 -6.13
CA GLY A 44 5.92 -12.85 -6.12
C GLY A 44 5.31 -12.84 -4.71
N GLY A 45 6.06 -12.35 -3.72
CA GLY A 45 5.54 -12.11 -2.37
C GLY A 45 4.74 -10.82 -2.25
N ASN A 46 4.20 -10.64 -1.06
CA ASN A 46 3.52 -9.42 -0.60
C ASN A 46 4.43 -8.18 -0.71
N VAL A 47 3.83 -7.06 -1.12
CA VAL A 47 4.41 -5.72 -1.16
C VAL A 47 3.48 -4.76 -0.44
N VAL A 48 4.03 -3.95 0.46
CA VAL A 48 3.31 -2.84 1.07
C VAL A 48 4.17 -1.58 1.00
N SER A 49 3.57 -0.46 0.60
CA SER A 49 4.23 0.84 0.55
C SER A 49 3.39 1.86 1.30
N HIS A 50 3.97 2.45 2.32
CA HIS A 50 3.42 3.54 3.11
C HIS A 50 3.86 4.87 2.48
N VAL A 51 2.91 5.76 2.22
CA VAL A 51 3.17 7.12 1.74
C VAL A 51 2.43 8.10 2.64
N ARG A 52 3.17 8.84 3.47
CA ARG A 52 2.62 9.82 4.40
C ARG A 52 3.03 11.23 3.99
N MET A 53 2.05 12.11 3.86
CA MET A 53 2.21 13.44 3.25
C MET A 53 1.58 14.52 4.13
N GLY A 54 2.35 15.53 4.52
CA GLY A 54 1.84 16.75 5.14
C GLY A 54 1.32 17.70 4.05
N ASP A 55 0.02 17.62 3.76
CA ASP A 55 -0.64 18.36 2.67
C ASP A 55 -1.17 19.74 3.09
N ALA A 56 -1.15 20.06 4.38
CA ALA A 56 -1.55 21.35 4.94
C ALA A 56 -0.43 21.98 5.82
N GLY A 57 0.83 21.65 5.53
CA GLY A 57 2.00 22.20 6.23
C GLY A 57 2.39 21.44 7.49
N GLU A 58 1.83 20.25 7.73
CA GLU A 58 2.21 19.41 8.86
C GLU A 58 3.60 18.78 8.68
N GLU A 59 4.32 18.61 9.79
CA GLU A 59 5.53 17.80 9.80
C GLU A 59 5.19 16.29 9.89
N VAL A 60 5.81 15.51 9.00
CA VAL A 60 5.76 14.06 8.94
C VAL A 60 7.00 13.51 9.65
N PHE A 61 6.85 13.02 10.88
CA PHE A 61 7.98 12.49 11.67
C PHE A 61 8.30 11.01 11.42
N ALA A 62 7.38 10.23 10.87
CA ALA A 62 7.58 8.82 10.60
C ALA A 62 6.83 8.39 9.33
N PRO A 63 7.39 7.47 8.54
CA PRO A 63 6.76 7.03 7.28
C PRO A 63 5.63 6.03 7.50
N LEU A 64 5.66 5.25 8.58
CA LEU A 64 4.69 4.18 8.82
C LEU A 64 3.33 4.76 9.21
N LEU A 65 2.28 4.20 8.61
CA LEU A 65 0.89 4.49 8.96
C LEU A 65 0.50 3.61 10.16
N ALA A 66 -0.34 4.15 11.05
CA ALA A 66 -0.97 3.36 12.09
C ALA A 66 -2.24 2.68 11.56
N GLU A 67 -2.71 1.64 12.24
CA GLU A 67 -4.00 1.03 11.93
C GLU A 67 -5.14 2.06 12.06
N GLY A 68 -6.14 1.96 11.18
CA GLY A 68 -7.26 2.90 11.14
C GLY A 68 -6.92 4.33 10.70
N THR A 69 -5.75 4.58 10.10
CA THR A 69 -5.32 5.95 9.71
C THR A 69 -5.09 6.17 8.22
N ALA A 70 -5.22 5.15 7.37
CA ALA A 70 -5.07 5.31 5.92
C ALA A 70 -6.33 5.95 5.33
N ASP A 71 -6.18 7.14 4.75
CA ASP A 71 -7.25 7.84 4.03
C ASP A 71 -7.56 7.15 2.69
N LEU A 72 -6.54 6.50 2.12
CA LEU A 72 -6.63 5.78 0.86
C LEU A 72 -5.79 4.51 0.89
N VAL A 73 -6.39 3.39 0.48
CA VAL A 73 -5.68 2.16 0.13
C VAL A 73 -5.80 1.93 -1.38
N ILE A 74 -4.67 1.71 -2.05
CA ILE A 74 -4.60 1.30 -3.45
C ILE A 74 -4.00 -0.10 -3.51
N ALA A 75 -4.84 -1.10 -3.76
CA ALA A 75 -4.42 -2.48 -3.85
C ALA A 75 -4.38 -2.95 -5.31
N PHE A 76 -3.26 -3.54 -5.71
CA PHE A 76 -3.08 -4.12 -7.04
C PHE A 76 -3.57 -5.57 -7.12
N GLU A 77 -4.03 -6.13 -5.99
CA GLU A 77 -4.53 -7.50 -5.89
C GLU A 77 -5.54 -7.61 -4.70
N PRO A 78 -6.71 -8.25 -4.86
CA PRO A 78 -7.75 -8.34 -3.82
C PRO A 78 -7.33 -8.90 -2.47
N ALA A 79 -6.55 -9.99 -2.41
CA ALA A 79 -6.15 -10.58 -1.13
C ALA A 79 -5.13 -9.70 -0.40
N GLU A 80 -4.24 -9.02 -1.13
CA GLU A 80 -3.35 -8.00 -0.57
C GLU A 80 -4.12 -6.74 -0.14
N ALA A 81 -5.28 -6.46 -0.74
CA ALA A 81 -6.22 -5.45 -0.23
C ALA A 81 -6.78 -5.87 1.14
N ALA A 82 -7.28 -7.10 1.24
CA ALA A 82 -7.83 -7.64 2.48
C ALA A 82 -6.78 -7.69 3.60
N ARG A 83 -5.52 -8.02 3.28
CA ARG A 83 -4.40 -8.07 4.24
C ARG A 83 -4.14 -6.73 4.92
N VAL A 84 -4.33 -5.63 4.19
CA VAL A 84 -4.06 -4.27 4.70
C VAL A 84 -5.31 -3.51 5.12
N LEU A 85 -6.49 -4.14 5.03
CA LEU A 85 -7.76 -3.52 5.43
C LEU A 85 -7.76 -2.93 6.86
N PRO A 86 -7.08 -3.52 7.88
CA PRO A 86 -7.01 -2.91 9.21
C PRO A 86 -6.36 -1.52 9.25
N PHE A 87 -5.60 -1.13 8.21
CA PHE A 87 -5.03 0.22 8.12
C PHE A 87 -6.03 1.27 7.65
N LEU A 88 -7.10 0.88 6.96
CA LEU A 88 -8.07 1.80 6.39
C LEU A 88 -8.81 2.57 7.50
N ALA A 89 -8.86 3.90 7.39
CA ALA A 89 -9.67 4.73 8.27
C ALA A 89 -11.17 4.42 8.09
N ALA A 90 -11.98 4.75 9.09
CA ALA A 90 -13.42 4.48 9.07
C ALA A 90 -14.15 5.14 7.88
N ASP A 91 -13.66 6.29 7.45
CA ASP A 91 -14.11 7.08 6.29
C ASP A 91 -13.14 7.02 5.10
N GLY A 92 -12.16 6.11 5.15
CA GLY A 92 -11.15 5.92 4.12
C GLY A 92 -11.70 5.28 2.84
N LEU A 93 -11.01 5.51 1.72
CA LEU A 93 -11.34 4.90 0.43
C LEU A 93 -10.43 3.70 0.15
N LEU A 94 -11.02 2.56 -0.24
CA LEU A 94 -10.29 1.43 -0.81
C LEU A 94 -10.53 1.37 -2.31
N VAL A 95 -9.44 1.38 -3.08
CA VAL A 95 -9.44 1.08 -4.52
C VAL A 95 -8.63 -0.20 -4.72
N THR A 96 -9.27 -1.24 -5.25
CA THR A 96 -8.60 -2.51 -5.54
C THR A 96 -8.78 -2.91 -6.99
N ALA A 97 -7.74 -3.52 -7.57
CA ALA A 97 -7.89 -4.25 -8.82
C ALA A 97 -8.83 -5.44 -8.62
N THR A 98 -9.59 -5.80 -9.66
CA THR A 98 -10.42 -7.01 -9.69
C THR A 98 -9.67 -8.24 -10.21
N THR A 99 -8.44 -8.05 -10.70
CA THR A 99 -7.58 -9.15 -11.17
C THR A 99 -6.90 -9.80 -9.98
N ALA A 100 -7.13 -11.10 -9.82
CA ALA A 100 -6.47 -11.92 -8.81
C ALA A 100 -5.12 -12.43 -9.31
N ILE A 101 -4.08 -12.26 -8.49
CA ILE A 101 -2.76 -12.87 -8.71
C ILE A 101 -2.39 -13.58 -7.41
N GLN A 102 -2.30 -14.90 -7.44
CA GLN A 102 -1.94 -15.66 -6.25
C GLN A 102 -0.50 -15.31 -5.82
N PRO A 103 -0.30 -14.72 -4.63
CA PRO A 103 1.04 -14.48 -4.12
C PRO A 103 1.73 -15.81 -3.84
N VAL A 104 3.05 -15.88 -4.01
CA VAL A 104 3.84 -17.09 -3.72
C VAL A 104 3.72 -17.49 -2.25
N THR A 105 3.54 -16.54 -1.35
CA THR A 105 3.26 -16.81 0.07
C THR A 105 1.94 -17.55 0.29
N ALA A 106 0.94 -17.32 -0.55
CA ALA A 106 -0.32 -18.07 -0.54
C ALA A 106 -0.17 -19.43 -1.25
N ALA A 107 0.63 -19.51 -2.31
CA ALA A 107 0.92 -20.78 -3.00
C ALA A 107 1.68 -21.79 -2.12
N LEU A 108 2.48 -21.30 -1.17
CA LEU A 108 3.19 -22.11 -0.18
C LEU A 108 2.35 -22.44 1.07
N SER A 109 1.08 -22.02 1.13
CA SER A 109 0.19 -22.26 2.27
C SER A 109 -0.69 -23.49 2.05
N ASP A 110 -1.02 -24.19 3.14
CA ASP A 110 -1.98 -25.29 3.16
C ASP A 110 -3.44 -24.82 3.00
N LYS A 111 -3.67 -23.49 2.99
CA LYS A 111 -4.99 -22.90 2.83
C LYS A 111 -5.26 -22.56 1.36
N PRO A 112 -6.45 -22.90 0.82
CA PRO A 112 -6.80 -22.53 -0.55
C PRO A 112 -6.87 -21.01 -0.71
N TYR A 113 -6.19 -20.48 -1.73
CA TYR A 113 -6.33 -19.09 -2.13
C TYR A 113 -7.66 -18.90 -2.86
N ARG A 114 -8.50 -18.01 -2.33
CA ARG A 114 -9.78 -17.62 -2.90
C ARG A 114 -9.78 -16.11 -3.08
N ALA A 115 -10.07 -15.69 -4.31
CA ALA A 115 -10.08 -14.29 -4.70
C ALA A 115 -11.47 -13.82 -5.13
N ASP A 116 -12.48 -14.69 -4.97
CA ASP A 116 -13.90 -14.51 -5.22
C ASP A 116 -14.67 -14.05 -3.98
#